data_AF-A0A942IN98-F1
#
_entry.id   AF-A0A942IN98-F1
#
_cell.length_a   1.000
_cell.length_b   1.000
_cell.length_c   1.000
_cell.angle_alpha   90.00
_cell.angle_beta   90.00
_cell.angle_gamma   90.00
#
_symmetry.space_group_name_H-M   'P 1'
#
loop_
_entity.id
_entity.type
_entity.pdbx_description
1 polymer ?
#
loop_
_entity_poly.entity_id
_entity_poly.type
_entity_poly.pdbx_seq_one_letter_code
_entity_poly.pdbx_strand_id
1 'polypeptide(L)'
;MDKFFFSGAPMAQISSTLNHLKIQTNVLRQKIKEEIQKFDLIIAQGNRPDRLHVQLYENGLIGKFDYFFTGSSFGFENMAKNWIEREVEESLSEQTPYIWDSPSMWRKFWELLETNPDKKILVISSAPRKEHSRLRGFPNITFASPTADVAAPFEFDKRIMKSIYQSFGVPYDAIEYENSNSVVYNYEYHSLMLGTQSLVVQATQGSGGVTAKSSKPALFFVSNNNEFQKAILALDGEGPLRIMQKYEGIGSNTGALALPFGTFTSGIPTVKPCHGISALGTKPGTSPGNQWNGRFPTWAIDSLFQQLEMVGTYMSQLGYAGAFGLDPVMPLNGEPRQVFCSEINSRAQGPDSQRAFAINALGLCSLEEMQLAFYLGADVDIFPLASDYNLITRWLRIPPYLKLFPRKDQVVKSNLNGYWKFEDGSLTKAEKANAVFRITGAPRPGQKITVTSPDNFLYIKFLDTEFKIFTDDKEPGLTPQALEIVNHVYEII
;
A
#
# COMPACT_ATOMS: atom_id res chain seq x y z
N MET A 1 -21.70 -12.30 -10.49
CA MET A 1 -20.45 -11.67 -10.00
C MET A 1 -19.23 -12.29 -10.68
N ASP A 2 -19.14 -13.61 -10.79
CA ASP A 2 -17.91 -14.33 -11.19
C ASP A 2 -17.31 -13.94 -12.55
N LYS A 3 -18.14 -13.71 -13.59
CA LYS A 3 -17.63 -13.34 -14.92
C LYS A 3 -16.95 -11.96 -14.97
N PHE A 4 -17.30 -11.04 -14.06
CA PHE A 4 -16.75 -9.69 -14.06
C PHE A 4 -15.34 -9.64 -13.44
N PHE A 5 -15.14 -10.38 -12.34
CA PHE A 5 -13.85 -10.45 -11.66
C PHE A 5 -12.81 -11.20 -12.50
N PHE A 6 -13.19 -12.29 -13.17
CA PHE A 6 -12.27 -13.23 -13.83
C PHE A 6 -12.31 -13.19 -15.36
N SER A 7 -12.57 -12.03 -15.95
CA SER A 7 -12.61 -11.89 -17.42
C SER A 7 -11.27 -12.29 -18.06
N GLY A 8 -11.34 -13.22 -19.03
CA GLY A 8 -10.19 -13.83 -19.71
C GLY A 8 -9.56 -15.03 -18.99
N ALA A 9 -10.04 -15.39 -17.79
CA ALA A 9 -9.45 -16.46 -17.00
C ALA A 9 -9.89 -17.86 -17.46
N PRO A 10 -9.08 -18.91 -17.23
CA PRO A 10 -9.45 -20.30 -17.47
C PRO A 10 -10.50 -20.76 -16.44
N MET A 11 -11.78 -20.42 -16.67
CA MET A 11 -12.84 -20.51 -15.66
C MET A 11 -12.99 -21.89 -15.01
N ALA A 12 -12.78 -22.99 -15.74
CA ALA A 12 -12.86 -24.33 -15.17
C ALA A 12 -11.81 -24.55 -14.06
N GLN A 13 -10.56 -24.14 -14.32
CA GLN A 13 -9.47 -24.23 -13.35
C GLN A 13 -9.70 -23.26 -12.18
N ILE A 14 -10.13 -22.03 -12.47
CA ILE A 14 -10.45 -21.02 -11.45
C ILE A 14 -11.56 -21.51 -10.52
N SER A 15 -12.66 -22.05 -11.05
CA SER A 15 -13.78 -22.54 -10.24
C SER A 15 -13.37 -23.71 -9.34
N SER A 16 -12.59 -24.67 -9.84
CA SER A 16 -12.09 -25.79 -9.04
C SER A 16 -11.17 -25.31 -7.90
N THR A 17 -10.21 -24.45 -8.24
CA THR A 17 -9.24 -23.90 -7.27
C THR A 17 -9.93 -23.05 -6.21
N LEU A 18 -10.89 -22.21 -6.62
CA LEU A 18 -11.64 -21.35 -5.71
C LEU A 18 -12.43 -22.16 -4.67
N ASN A 19 -13.04 -23.28 -5.06
CA ASN A 19 -13.76 -24.14 -4.13
C ASN A 19 -12.84 -24.77 -3.08
N HIS A 20 -11.65 -25.22 -3.51
CA HIS A 20 -10.64 -25.74 -2.59
C HIS A 20 -10.18 -24.68 -1.57
N LEU A 21 -9.83 -23.48 -2.06
CA LEU A 21 -9.36 -22.38 -1.21
C LEU A 21 -10.41 -21.88 -0.21
N LYS A 22 -11.71 -21.95 -0.56
CA LYS A 22 -12.80 -21.60 0.38
C LYS A 22 -12.85 -22.53 1.59
N ILE A 23 -12.55 -23.82 1.40
CA ILE A 23 -12.51 -24.79 2.50
C ILE A 23 -11.35 -24.42 3.43
N GLN A 24 -10.15 -24.23 2.89
CA GLN A 24 -8.96 -23.82 3.67
C GLN A 24 -9.20 -22.48 4.39
N THR A 25 -9.82 -21.51 3.71
CA THR A 25 -10.18 -20.21 4.30
C THR A 25 -11.05 -20.37 5.55
N ASN A 26 -12.06 -21.25 5.50
CA ASN A 26 -12.95 -21.46 6.65
C ASN A 26 -12.20 -22.09 7.83
N VAL A 27 -11.32 -23.06 7.56
CA VAL A 27 -10.47 -23.68 8.60
C VAL A 27 -9.55 -22.63 9.22
N LEU A 28 -8.88 -21.82 8.40
CA LEU A 28 -7.98 -20.77 8.86
C LEU A 28 -8.70 -19.72 9.71
N ARG A 29 -9.87 -19.25 9.27
CA ARG A 29 -10.68 -18.28 10.03
C ARG A 29 -11.17 -18.84 11.36
N GLN A 30 -11.53 -20.12 11.40
CA GLN A 30 -11.92 -20.78 12.64
C GLN A 30 -10.73 -20.86 13.61
N LYS A 31 -9.55 -21.24 13.12
CA LYS A 31 -8.32 -21.24 13.91
C LYS A 31 -7.98 -19.85 14.47
N ILE A 32 -8.09 -18.80 13.65
CA ILE A 32 -7.89 -17.41 14.12
C ILE A 32 -8.84 -17.09 15.29
N LYS A 33 -10.13 -17.40 15.14
CA LYS A 33 -11.13 -17.12 16.20
C LYS A 33 -10.83 -17.86 17.50
N GLU A 34 -10.39 -19.11 17.40
CA GLU A 34 -10.01 -19.93 18.57
C GLU A 34 -8.75 -19.40 19.27
N GLU A 35 -7.71 -19.06 18.50
CA GLU A 35 -6.45 -18.58 19.07
C GLU A 35 -6.58 -17.18 19.68
N ILE A 36 -7.39 -16.31 19.09
CA ILE A 36 -7.62 -14.95 19.61
C ILE A 36 -8.26 -14.95 20.99
N GLN A 37 -9.14 -15.93 21.29
CA GLN A 37 -9.78 -16.05 22.60
C GLN A 37 -8.78 -16.34 23.74
N LYS A 38 -7.53 -16.69 23.42
CA LYS A 38 -6.46 -16.91 24.41
C LYS A 38 -5.80 -15.61 24.87
N PHE A 39 -6.12 -14.48 24.24
CA PHE A 39 -5.60 -13.17 24.60
C PHE A 39 -6.65 -12.41 25.40
N ASP A 40 -6.19 -11.77 26.48
CA ASP A 40 -7.02 -10.92 27.33
C ASP A 40 -7.25 -9.55 26.71
N LEU A 41 -6.27 -9.05 25.95
CA LEU A 41 -6.30 -7.74 25.30
C LEU A 41 -5.86 -7.84 23.85
N ILE A 42 -6.59 -7.16 22.97
CA ILE A 42 -6.25 -7.02 21.55
C ILE A 42 -6.00 -5.54 21.27
N ILE A 43 -4.77 -5.27 20.86
CA ILE A 43 -4.25 -3.95 20.60
C ILE A 43 -3.97 -3.80 19.10
N ALA A 44 -4.41 -2.68 18.55
CA ALA A 44 -4.08 -2.26 17.21
C ALA A 44 -2.94 -1.23 17.20
N GLN A 45 -1.97 -1.38 16.30
CA GLN A 45 -0.88 -0.43 16.08
C GLN A 45 -0.74 -0.06 14.59
N GLY A 46 -0.78 1.24 14.28
CA GLY A 46 -0.59 1.71 12.92
C GLY A 46 -0.58 3.23 12.84
N ASN A 47 0.07 3.82 11.84
CA ASN A 47 0.08 5.30 11.64
C ASN A 47 -1.31 5.93 11.45
N ARG A 48 -2.36 5.11 11.36
CA ARG A 48 -3.76 5.41 11.06
C ARG A 48 -4.56 4.27 11.70
N PRO A 49 -5.86 4.44 12.07
CA PRO A 49 -6.81 3.33 12.13
C PRO A 49 -6.70 2.52 10.84
N ASP A 50 -5.82 1.54 10.86
CA ASP A 50 -5.21 1.03 9.65
C ASP A 50 -6.11 -0.03 9.04
N ARG A 51 -5.83 -0.20 7.76
CA ARG A 51 -6.60 -0.99 6.81
C ARG A 51 -6.63 -2.46 7.19
N LEU A 52 -5.65 -2.93 7.97
CA LEU A 52 -5.53 -4.29 8.43
C LEU A 52 -6.56 -4.56 9.54
N HIS A 53 -6.58 -3.70 10.56
CA HIS A 53 -7.49 -3.79 11.70
C HIS A 53 -8.97 -3.67 11.36
N VAL A 54 -9.31 -2.69 10.50
CA VAL A 54 -10.70 -2.47 10.12
C VAL A 54 -11.27 -3.69 9.38
N GLN A 55 -10.50 -4.31 8.48
CA GLN A 55 -10.98 -5.48 7.73
C GLN A 55 -11.17 -6.70 8.62
N LEU A 56 -10.23 -6.97 9.54
CA LEU A 56 -10.35 -8.09 10.49
C LEU A 56 -11.59 -7.94 11.39
N TYR A 57 -11.87 -6.73 11.85
CA TYR A 57 -13.05 -6.43 12.67
C TYR A 57 -14.35 -6.47 11.84
N GLU A 58 -14.38 -5.86 10.66
CA GLU A 58 -15.54 -5.85 9.75
C GLU A 58 -15.94 -7.27 9.32
N ASN A 59 -14.97 -8.17 9.18
CA ASN A 59 -15.20 -9.59 8.89
C ASN A 59 -15.60 -10.42 10.12
N GLY A 60 -15.63 -9.82 11.31
CA GLY A 60 -15.96 -10.52 12.56
C GLY A 60 -14.94 -11.59 12.96
N LEU A 61 -13.66 -11.42 12.57
CA LEU A 61 -12.58 -12.30 13.04
C LEU A 61 -12.06 -11.89 14.41
N ILE A 62 -12.08 -10.59 14.69
CA ILE A 62 -11.65 -10.02 15.96
C ILE A 62 -12.79 -9.21 16.59
N GLY A 63 -12.77 -9.12 17.92
CA GLY A 63 -13.65 -8.19 18.66
C GLY A 63 -13.24 -6.73 18.43
N LYS A 64 -13.92 -5.81 19.11
CA LYS A 64 -13.44 -4.42 19.18
C LYS A 64 -12.04 -4.42 19.81
N PHE A 65 -11.15 -3.58 19.29
CA PHE A 65 -9.87 -3.35 19.95
C PHE A 65 -10.09 -2.72 21.31
N ASP A 66 -9.31 -3.16 22.28
CA ASP A 66 -9.25 -2.55 23.60
C ASP A 66 -8.51 -1.20 23.52
N TYR A 67 -7.46 -1.14 22.68
CA TYR A 67 -6.64 0.05 22.46
C TYR A 67 -6.16 0.18 21.01
N PHE A 68 -5.99 1.42 20.54
CA PHE A 68 -5.47 1.73 19.20
C PHE A 68 -4.28 2.70 19.30
N PHE A 69 -3.13 2.43 18.66
CA PHE A 69 -1.93 3.29 18.69
C PHE A 69 -1.52 3.82 17.32
N THR A 70 -1.16 5.11 17.23
CA THR A 70 -0.65 5.77 16.03
C THR A 70 0.62 6.58 16.30
N GLY A 71 1.69 6.33 15.52
CA GLY A 71 3.03 6.87 15.74
C GLY A 71 3.43 8.08 14.87
N SER A 72 2.50 8.90 14.38
CA SER A 72 2.87 10.09 13.58
C SER A 72 3.15 11.31 14.44
N SER A 73 4.39 11.79 14.44
CA SER A 73 4.92 12.94 15.21
C SER A 73 4.64 14.32 14.57
N PHE A 74 3.63 14.46 13.70
CA PHE A 74 3.38 15.73 13.00
C PHE A 74 2.51 16.69 13.84
N GLY A 75 3.14 17.73 14.41
CA GLY A 75 2.48 19.00 14.78
C GLY A 75 2.39 19.29 16.27
N PHE A 76 3.50 19.66 16.92
CA PHE A 76 3.58 19.78 18.39
C PHE A 76 3.13 21.10 19.04
N GLU A 77 2.71 22.15 18.32
CA GLU A 77 2.57 23.46 19.00
C GLU A 77 1.24 24.21 18.86
N ASN A 78 0.27 23.79 18.03
CA ASN A 78 -1.03 24.49 17.95
C ASN A 78 -2.21 23.59 17.54
N MET A 79 -2.11 22.28 17.72
CA MET A 79 -3.26 21.41 17.49
C MET A 79 -4.26 21.61 18.61
N ALA A 80 -5.44 22.13 18.26
CA ALA A 80 -6.63 22.06 19.09
C ALA A 80 -6.74 20.66 19.68
N LYS A 81 -7.03 20.57 21.00
CA LYS A 81 -7.29 19.30 21.70
C LYS A 81 -7.97 18.32 20.76
N ASN A 82 -7.23 17.29 20.36
CA ASN A 82 -7.76 16.33 19.39
C ASN A 82 -9.01 15.69 20.00
N TRP A 83 -9.95 15.25 19.16
CA TRP A 83 -11.25 14.68 19.58
C TRP A 83 -11.12 13.58 20.66
N ILE A 84 -9.96 12.92 20.69
CA ILE A 84 -9.56 11.87 21.64
C ILE A 84 -9.04 12.42 22.99
N GLU A 85 -8.34 13.56 23.02
CA GLU A 85 -8.04 14.26 24.28
C GLU A 85 -9.34 14.74 24.93
N ARG A 86 -10.33 15.15 24.12
CA ARG A 86 -11.67 15.45 24.61
C ARG A 86 -12.36 14.21 25.20
N GLU A 87 -12.38 13.04 24.56
CA GLU A 87 -13.08 11.88 25.15
C GLU A 87 -12.44 11.37 26.46
N VAL A 88 -11.11 11.40 26.55
CA VAL A 88 -10.37 10.98 27.75
C VAL A 88 -10.48 12.02 28.88
N GLU A 89 -10.56 13.32 28.58
CA GLU A 89 -10.82 14.37 29.57
C GLU A 89 -12.32 14.52 29.91
N GLU A 90 -13.23 14.25 28.97
CA GLU A 90 -14.68 14.52 29.06
C GLU A 90 -15.52 13.25 29.33
N SER A 91 -14.91 12.06 29.48
CA SER A 91 -15.56 10.80 29.88
C SER A 91 -16.73 10.35 28.98
N LEU A 92 -16.58 10.46 27.66
CA LEU A 92 -17.60 10.02 26.70
C LEU A 92 -17.54 8.49 26.49
N SER A 93 -18.64 7.80 26.74
CA SER A 93 -18.69 6.34 26.98
C SER A 93 -18.76 5.43 25.73
N GLU A 94 -18.52 5.93 24.52
CA GLU A 94 -18.93 5.19 23.30
C GLU A 94 -17.85 4.73 22.32
N GLN A 95 -16.55 5.06 22.47
CA GLN A 95 -15.54 4.69 21.44
C GLN A 95 -14.17 4.24 21.98
N THR A 96 -13.49 3.38 21.20
CA THR A 96 -12.16 2.79 21.51
C THR A 96 -11.08 3.89 21.66
N PRO A 97 -10.29 3.89 22.74
CA PRO A 97 -9.27 4.92 22.97
C PRO A 97 -8.13 4.84 21.94
N TYR A 98 -7.92 5.93 21.22
CA TYR A 98 -6.81 6.13 20.30
C TYR A 98 -5.60 6.76 21.03
N ILE A 99 -4.39 6.31 20.72
CA ILE A 99 -3.16 6.74 21.35
C ILE A 99 -2.27 7.34 20.27
N TRP A 100 -2.22 8.67 20.22
CA TRP A 100 -1.24 9.40 19.43
C TRP A 100 0.13 9.40 20.12
N ASP A 101 1.19 9.86 19.43
CA ASP A 101 2.55 10.09 19.92
C ASP A 101 2.59 11.19 21.02
N SER A 102 1.81 10.95 22.07
CA SER A 102 1.61 11.76 23.24
C SER A 102 2.33 11.07 24.39
N PRO A 103 3.30 11.74 25.03
CA PRO A 103 3.98 11.19 26.19
C PRO A 103 3.03 10.73 27.31
N SER A 104 1.88 11.39 27.47
CA SER A 104 0.88 11.01 28.48
C SER A 104 0.14 9.73 28.12
N MET A 105 -0.20 9.53 26.85
CA MET A 105 -0.89 8.31 26.40
C MET A 105 0.06 7.11 26.37
N TRP A 106 1.31 7.32 25.95
CA TRP A 106 2.35 6.30 26.08
C TRP A 106 2.55 5.92 27.55
N ARG A 107 2.65 6.90 28.46
CA ARG A 107 2.75 6.62 29.89
C ARG A 107 1.58 5.76 30.39
N LYS A 108 0.34 6.13 30.08
CA LYS A 108 -0.85 5.34 30.45
C LYS A 108 -0.82 3.92 29.89
N PHE A 109 -0.32 3.74 28.67
CA PHE A 109 -0.17 2.41 28.10
C PHE A 109 0.90 1.59 28.83
N TRP A 110 2.07 2.19 29.12
CA TRP A 110 3.08 1.51 29.91
C TRP A 110 2.57 1.16 31.31
N GLU A 111 1.86 2.08 31.97
CA GLU A 111 1.18 1.83 33.24
C GLU A 111 0.17 0.68 33.11
N LEU A 112 -0.62 0.62 32.03
CA LEU A 112 -1.53 -0.49 31.76
C LEU A 112 -0.76 -1.82 31.67
N LEU A 113 0.34 -1.87 30.91
CA LEU A 113 1.16 -3.08 30.77
C LEU A 113 1.80 -3.51 32.09
N GLU A 114 2.32 -2.55 32.85
CA GLU A 114 2.96 -2.77 34.15
C GLU A 114 1.97 -3.23 35.23
N THR A 115 0.73 -2.73 35.17
CA THR A 115 -0.35 -3.11 36.11
C THR A 115 -1.08 -4.40 35.74
N ASN A 116 -0.86 -4.91 34.52
CA ASN A 116 -1.48 -6.14 34.00
C ASN A 116 -0.43 -7.16 33.51
N PRO A 117 0.56 -7.54 34.33
CA PRO A 117 1.67 -8.40 33.90
C PRO A 117 1.24 -9.84 33.58
N ASP A 118 0.07 -10.26 34.06
CA ASP A 118 -0.54 -11.57 33.86
C ASP A 118 -1.41 -11.66 32.59
N LYS A 119 -1.81 -10.51 32.03
CA LYS A 119 -2.68 -10.44 30.85
C LYS A 119 -1.91 -10.79 29.60
N LYS A 120 -2.45 -11.69 28.77
CA LYS A 120 -1.92 -12.00 27.44
C LYS A 120 -2.39 -10.94 26.45
N ILE A 121 -1.44 -10.31 25.77
CA ILE A 121 -1.71 -9.16 24.92
C ILE A 121 -1.29 -9.48 23.49
N LEU A 122 -2.22 -9.32 22.54
CA LEU A 122 -1.94 -9.40 21.12
C LEU A 122 -1.83 -7.99 20.55
N VAL A 123 -0.68 -7.65 19.98
CA VAL A 123 -0.49 -6.40 19.23
C VAL A 123 -0.50 -6.72 17.75
N ILE A 124 -1.57 -6.34 17.07
CA ILE A 124 -1.68 -6.42 15.62
C ILE A 124 -1.13 -5.10 15.05
N SER A 125 -0.26 -5.19 14.04
CA SER A 125 0.38 -4.00 13.48
C SER A 125 0.46 -4.02 11.96
N SER A 126 0.14 -2.88 11.35
CA SER A 126 0.16 -2.71 9.89
C SER A 126 1.56 -2.49 9.33
N ALA A 127 2.52 -2.20 10.20
CA ALA A 127 3.89 -1.88 9.82
C ALA A 127 4.84 -2.18 10.99
N PRO A 128 6.08 -2.59 10.72
CA PRO A 128 7.14 -2.63 11.73
C PRO A 128 7.33 -1.25 12.39
N ARG A 129 7.45 -1.20 13.72
CA ARG A 129 7.62 0.06 14.46
C ARG A 129 8.73 0.01 15.48
N LYS A 130 9.38 1.16 15.72
CA LYS A 130 10.42 1.31 16.77
C LYS A 130 9.91 0.91 18.15
N GLU A 131 8.61 1.08 18.39
CA GLU A 131 7.94 0.70 19.63
C GLU A 131 7.89 -0.82 19.83
N HIS A 132 7.95 -1.63 18.77
CA HIS A 132 8.06 -3.10 18.91
C HIS A 132 9.29 -3.45 19.76
N SER A 133 10.41 -2.74 19.59
CA SER A 133 11.63 -3.00 20.35
C SER A 133 11.47 -2.70 21.84
N ARG A 134 10.67 -1.69 22.21
CA ARG A 134 10.37 -1.38 23.62
C ARG A 134 9.44 -2.44 24.21
N LEU A 135 8.42 -2.84 23.45
CA LEU A 135 7.43 -3.81 23.89
C LEU A 135 7.96 -5.25 23.97
N ARG A 136 9.04 -5.59 23.26
CA ARG A 136 9.71 -6.91 23.40
C ARG A 136 10.20 -7.23 24.80
N GLY A 137 10.37 -6.22 25.66
CA GLY A 137 10.72 -6.44 27.07
C GLY A 137 9.60 -7.10 27.89
N PHE A 138 8.37 -7.16 27.35
CA PHE A 138 7.20 -7.69 28.03
C PHE A 138 6.87 -9.11 27.51
N PRO A 139 7.10 -10.17 28.31
CA PRO A 139 6.95 -11.56 27.84
C PRO A 139 5.49 -11.96 27.56
N ASN A 140 4.53 -11.18 28.06
CA ASN A 140 3.10 -11.38 27.87
C ASN A 140 2.55 -10.74 26.58
N ILE A 141 3.39 -10.08 25.79
CA ILE A 141 3.02 -9.43 24.53
C ILE A 141 3.43 -10.29 23.33
N THR A 142 2.47 -10.58 22.46
CA THR A 142 2.68 -11.21 21.15
C THR A 142 2.43 -10.20 20.04
N PHE A 143 3.35 -10.13 19.06
CA PHE A 143 3.19 -9.28 17.89
C PHE A 143 2.68 -10.07 16.70
N ALA A 144 1.61 -9.60 16.06
CA ALA A 144 1.14 -10.10 14.76
C ALA A 144 1.72 -9.30 13.58
N SER A 145 3.04 -9.10 13.59
CA SER A 145 3.74 -8.33 12.56
C SER A 145 5.26 -8.57 12.59
N PRO A 146 5.97 -8.29 11.49
CA PRO A 146 7.43 -8.33 11.46
C PRO A 146 8.08 -7.47 12.54
N THR A 147 9.22 -7.94 13.00
CA THR A 147 10.10 -7.20 13.88
C THR A 147 10.72 -5.99 13.15
N ALA A 148 10.92 -4.88 13.86
CA ALA A 148 11.39 -3.64 13.26
C ALA A 148 12.81 -3.74 12.67
N ASP A 149 13.69 -4.49 13.32
CA ASP A 149 15.05 -4.79 12.86
C ASP A 149 15.07 -5.58 11.56
N VAL A 150 14.17 -6.56 11.39
CA VAL A 150 14.09 -7.35 10.16
C VAL A 150 13.46 -6.54 9.02
N ALA A 151 12.49 -5.68 9.33
CA ALA A 151 11.76 -4.96 8.30
C ALA A 151 12.36 -3.62 7.88
N ALA A 152 13.11 -2.94 8.78
CA ALA A 152 13.69 -1.63 8.51
C ALA A 152 14.57 -1.56 7.25
N PRO A 153 15.41 -2.58 6.94
CA PRO A 153 16.19 -2.58 5.70
C PRO A 153 15.30 -2.51 4.45
N PHE A 154 14.13 -3.14 4.47
CA PHE A 154 13.20 -3.17 3.34
C PHE A 154 12.31 -1.93 3.23
N GLU A 155 11.97 -1.29 4.35
CA GLU A 155 11.13 -0.07 4.36
C GLU A 155 11.93 1.19 4.06
N PHE A 156 13.15 1.31 4.60
CA PHE A 156 13.87 2.58 4.64
C PHE A 156 15.08 2.65 3.72
N ASP A 157 15.64 1.52 3.28
CA ASP A 157 16.81 1.52 2.39
C ASP A 157 16.46 0.94 1.01
N LYS A 158 16.17 1.82 0.06
CA LYS A 158 15.85 1.43 -1.32
C LYS A 158 17.01 0.76 -2.07
N ARG A 159 18.23 0.70 -1.52
CA ARG A 159 19.37 -0.03 -2.11
C ARG A 159 19.21 -1.54 -1.99
N ILE A 160 18.40 -2.02 -1.04
CA ILE A 160 18.17 -3.45 -0.84
C ILE A 160 17.62 -4.16 -2.08
N MET A 161 16.91 -3.42 -2.95
CA MET A 161 16.42 -3.93 -4.23
C MET A 161 17.54 -4.50 -5.10
N LYS A 162 18.70 -3.83 -5.14
CA LYS A 162 19.84 -4.30 -5.92
C LYS A 162 20.35 -5.66 -5.40
N SER A 163 20.52 -5.78 -4.08
CA SER A 163 20.95 -7.03 -3.43
C SER A 163 19.97 -8.17 -3.67
N ILE A 164 18.66 -7.89 -3.58
CA ILE A 164 17.61 -8.88 -3.87
C ILE A 164 17.75 -9.39 -5.30
N TYR A 165 17.75 -8.49 -6.28
CA TYR A 165 17.77 -8.87 -7.70
C TYR A 165 19.05 -9.62 -8.06
N GLN A 166 20.19 -9.17 -7.56
CA GLN A 166 21.48 -9.85 -7.74
C GLN A 166 21.49 -11.26 -7.15
N SER A 167 20.84 -11.50 -6.00
CA SER A 167 20.77 -12.84 -5.40
C SER A 167 20.00 -13.87 -6.25
N PHE A 168 19.17 -13.40 -7.19
CA PHE A 168 18.45 -14.23 -8.16
C PHE A 168 19.01 -14.11 -9.59
N GLY A 169 20.16 -13.46 -9.77
CA GLY A 169 20.77 -13.26 -11.08
C GLY A 169 19.98 -12.35 -12.01
N VAL A 170 19.09 -11.51 -11.47
CA VAL A 170 18.33 -10.52 -12.23
C VAL A 170 19.11 -9.20 -12.26
N PRO A 171 19.36 -8.60 -13.42
CA PRO A 171 19.98 -7.28 -13.50
C PRO A 171 19.15 -6.21 -12.78
N TYR A 172 19.83 -5.30 -12.09
CA TYR A 172 19.21 -4.13 -11.47
C TYR A 172 20.15 -2.94 -11.60
N ASP A 173 19.96 -2.17 -12.67
CA ASP A 173 20.86 -1.09 -13.06
C ASP A 173 20.60 0.18 -12.23
N ALA A 174 21.31 0.25 -11.12
CA ALA A 174 21.38 1.42 -10.26
C ALA A 174 22.82 1.65 -9.78
N ILE A 175 23.24 2.92 -9.84
CA ILE A 175 24.50 3.40 -9.27
C ILE A 175 24.17 4.02 -7.92
N GLU A 176 24.84 3.54 -6.87
CA GLU A 176 24.54 3.90 -5.48
C GLU A 176 25.70 4.69 -4.88
N TYR A 177 25.35 5.65 -4.04
CA TYR A 177 26.26 6.59 -3.40
C TYR A 177 25.90 6.70 -1.92
N GLU A 178 26.91 6.80 -1.06
CA GLU A 178 26.69 6.95 0.39
C GLU A 178 26.06 8.31 0.75
N ASN A 179 26.24 9.32 -0.12
CA ASN A 179 25.61 10.65 0.00
C ASN A 179 25.87 11.50 -1.26
N SER A 180 25.24 12.69 -1.32
CA SER A 180 25.46 13.74 -2.33
C SER A 180 26.93 14.06 -2.59
N ASN A 181 27.74 14.21 -1.54
CA ASN A 181 29.16 14.60 -1.65
C ASN A 181 30.04 13.48 -2.24
N SER A 182 29.56 12.23 -2.24
CA SER A 182 30.27 11.10 -2.87
C SER A 182 30.02 10.99 -4.38
N VAL A 183 29.14 11.81 -4.95
CA VAL A 183 28.87 11.84 -6.39
C VAL A 183 29.98 12.60 -7.11
N VAL A 184 30.95 11.84 -7.62
CA VAL A 184 32.15 12.39 -8.29
C VAL A 184 32.01 12.52 -9.81
N TYR A 185 30.98 11.92 -10.40
CA TYR A 185 30.75 11.92 -11.84
C TYR A 185 29.53 12.76 -12.23
N ASN A 186 29.55 13.31 -13.45
CA ASN A 186 28.50 14.16 -13.98
C ASN A 186 27.37 13.34 -14.63
N TYR A 187 26.38 14.02 -15.21
CA TYR A 187 25.25 13.38 -15.87
C TYR A 187 25.69 12.48 -17.04
N GLU A 188 26.64 12.92 -17.86
CA GLU A 188 27.09 12.19 -19.06
C GLU A 188 27.68 10.81 -18.71
N TYR A 189 28.47 10.73 -17.65
CA TYR A 189 28.99 9.45 -17.16
C TYR A 189 27.86 8.50 -16.75
N HIS A 190 26.92 8.96 -15.94
CA HIS A 190 25.81 8.13 -15.47
C HIS A 190 24.89 7.71 -16.61
N SER A 191 24.62 8.64 -17.53
CA SER A 191 23.84 8.42 -18.75
C SER A 191 24.49 7.33 -19.62
N LEU A 192 25.81 7.39 -19.81
CA LEU A 192 26.57 6.39 -20.54
C LEU A 192 26.54 5.03 -19.83
N MET A 193 26.81 4.99 -18.53
CA MET A 193 26.87 3.76 -17.75
C MET A 193 25.52 3.04 -17.66
N LEU A 194 24.42 3.79 -17.60
CA LEU A 194 23.06 3.25 -17.54
C LEU A 194 22.40 3.15 -18.93
N GLY A 195 23.12 3.48 -20.00
CA GLY A 195 22.62 3.37 -21.38
C GLY A 195 21.37 4.20 -21.69
N THR A 196 21.17 5.35 -21.03
CA THR A 196 19.94 6.15 -21.12
C THR A 196 20.20 7.65 -21.07
N GLN A 197 19.38 8.44 -21.77
CA GLN A 197 19.37 9.91 -21.71
C GLN A 197 18.34 10.46 -20.71
N SER A 198 17.77 9.62 -19.86
CA SER A 198 16.87 10.07 -18.82
C SER A 198 17.12 9.30 -17.55
N LEU A 199 17.42 10.05 -16.48
CA LEU A 199 17.82 9.50 -15.19
C LEU A 199 16.84 9.91 -14.10
N VAL A 200 16.82 9.10 -13.05
CA VAL A 200 16.20 9.40 -11.76
C VAL A 200 17.33 9.54 -10.73
N VAL A 201 17.38 10.66 -10.04
CA VAL A 201 18.23 10.87 -8.86
C VAL A 201 17.34 10.81 -7.63
N GLN A 202 17.61 9.90 -6.71
CA GLN A 202 16.72 9.64 -5.58
C GLN A 202 17.48 9.42 -4.26
N ALA A 203 16.97 10.02 -3.19
CA ALA A 203 17.33 9.63 -1.83
C ALA A 203 16.78 8.23 -1.52
N THR A 204 17.66 7.37 -1.06
CA THR A 204 17.32 5.97 -0.70
C THR A 204 16.36 5.95 0.49
N GLN A 205 16.55 6.85 1.46
CA GLN A 205 15.73 7.00 2.65
C GLN A 205 14.61 8.03 2.45
N GLY A 206 13.38 7.55 2.28
CA GLY A 206 12.22 8.42 2.10
C GLY A 206 10.95 7.64 1.79
N SER A 207 9.80 8.28 1.99
CA SER A 207 8.48 7.67 1.80
C SER A 207 7.55 8.67 1.12
N GLY A 208 6.71 8.19 0.18
CA GLY A 208 5.70 9.02 -0.46
C GLY A 208 6.26 10.21 -1.24
N GLY A 209 7.48 10.09 -1.79
CA GLY A 209 8.13 11.13 -2.58
C GLY A 209 8.86 12.20 -1.78
N VAL A 210 8.96 12.06 -0.45
CA VAL A 210 9.73 12.98 0.41
C VAL A 210 10.82 12.28 1.23
N THR A 211 11.87 13.01 1.59
CA THR A 211 12.99 12.50 2.39
C THR A 211 12.58 12.30 3.83
N ALA A 212 13.13 11.27 4.49
CA ALA A 212 12.82 10.99 5.88
C ALA A 212 13.30 12.11 6.83
N LYS A 213 14.40 12.79 6.47
CA LYS A 213 15.07 13.77 7.34
C LYS A 213 14.44 15.16 7.31
N SER A 214 14.15 15.69 6.12
CA SER A 214 13.73 17.09 5.95
C SER A 214 12.36 17.25 5.30
N SER A 215 11.70 16.15 4.91
CA SER A 215 10.42 16.17 4.18
C SER A 215 10.47 16.94 2.85
N LYS A 216 11.67 17.13 2.28
CA LYS A 216 11.86 17.68 0.92
C LYS A 216 11.56 16.62 -0.14
N PRO A 217 11.36 17.00 -1.42
CA PRO A 217 11.28 16.03 -2.50
C PRO A 217 12.47 15.05 -2.48
N ALA A 218 12.18 13.75 -2.47
CA ALA A 218 13.21 12.69 -2.41
C ALA A 218 13.66 12.20 -3.79
N LEU A 219 13.05 12.69 -4.87
CA LEU A 219 13.23 12.17 -6.22
C LEU A 219 13.21 13.30 -7.24
N PHE A 220 14.13 13.24 -8.20
CA PHE A 220 14.24 14.18 -9.30
C PHE A 220 14.42 13.42 -10.62
N PHE A 221 13.66 13.79 -11.64
CA PHE A 221 13.91 13.36 -13.02
C PHE A 221 14.88 14.34 -13.68
N VAL A 222 15.92 13.84 -14.33
CA VAL A 222 16.98 14.68 -14.90
C VAL A 222 17.38 14.18 -16.29
N SER A 223 17.64 15.12 -17.19
CA SER A 223 17.94 14.89 -18.62
C SER A 223 19.22 15.58 -19.09
N ASN A 224 19.89 16.32 -18.21
CA ASN A 224 21.11 17.06 -18.52
C ASN A 224 21.95 17.33 -17.25
N ASN A 225 23.19 17.79 -17.45
CA ASN A 225 24.12 18.13 -16.38
C ASN A 225 23.57 19.16 -15.38
N ASN A 226 22.87 20.20 -15.84
CA ASN A 226 22.36 21.25 -14.96
C ASN A 226 21.27 20.74 -14.01
N GLU A 227 20.31 19.98 -14.53
CA GLU A 227 19.27 19.32 -13.73
C GLU A 227 19.87 18.31 -12.74
N PHE A 228 20.85 17.53 -13.20
CA PHE A 228 21.56 16.57 -12.35
C PHE A 228 22.24 17.27 -11.15
N GLN A 229 23.00 18.34 -11.40
CA GLN A 229 23.65 19.09 -10.32
C GLN A 229 22.63 19.72 -9.35
N LYS A 230 21.52 20.26 -9.87
CA LYS A 230 20.43 20.77 -9.02
C LYS A 230 19.81 19.67 -8.15
N ALA A 231 19.62 18.46 -8.69
CA ALA A 231 19.10 17.33 -7.94
C ALA A 231 20.06 16.88 -6.82
N ILE A 232 21.36 16.79 -7.11
CA ILE A 232 22.39 16.45 -6.11
C ILE A 232 22.42 17.48 -4.98
N LEU A 233 22.41 18.78 -5.31
CA LEU A 233 22.37 19.86 -4.31
C LEU A 233 21.07 19.84 -3.49
N ALA A 234 19.93 19.56 -4.12
CA ALA A 234 18.64 19.50 -3.43
C ALA A 234 18.57 18.34 -2.41
N LEU A 235 19.31 17.27 -2.67
CA LEU A 235 19.42 16.08 -1.81
C LEU A 235 20.62 16.14 -0.86
N ASP A 236 21.31 17.28 -0.76
CA ASP A 236 22.46 17.40 0.12
C ASP A 236 22.09 17.20 1.59
N GLY A 237 22.85 16.33 2.27
CA GLY A 237 22.61 15.95 3.66
C GLY A 237 21.37 15.07 3.88
N GLU A 238 20.69 14.58 2.83
CA GLU A 238 19.48 13.74 2.93
C GLU A 238 19.76 12.23 3.06
N GLY A 239 21.04 11.83 3.05
CA GLY A 239 21.49 10.45 3.22
C GLY A 239 21.96 9.80 1.91
N PRO A 240 22.01 8.45 1.86
CA PRO A 240 22.48 7.73 0.67
C PRO A 240 21.59 7.98 -0.54
N LEU A 241 22.21 8.03 -1.72
CA LEU A 241 21.56 8.31 -2.99
C LEU A 241 21.63 7.09 -3.92
N ARG A 242 20.67 7.01 -4.82
CA ARG A 242 20.73 6.11 -5.98
C ARG A 242 20.40 6.88 -7.24
N ILE A 243 21.10 6.53 -8.32
CA ILE A 243 20.91 7.04 -9.67
C ILE A 243 20.56 5.85 -10.55
N MET A 244 19.46 5.96 -11.28
CA MET A 244 18.94 4.88 -12.13
C MET A 244 18.34 5.45 -13.40
N GLN A 245 18.09 4.57 -14.37
CA GLN A 245 17.32 4.94 -15.56
C GLN A 245 15.90 5.37 -15.17
N LYS A 246 15.40 6.42 -15.84
CA LYS A 246 13.97 6.74 -15.85
C LYS A 246 13.25 5.75 -16.77
N TYR A 247 12.36 4.96 -16.19
CA TYR A 247 11.50 4.06 -16.95
C TYR A 247 10.21 4.79 -17.33
N GLU A 248 10.03 5.02 -18.64
CA GLU A 248 8.76 5.51 -19.17
C GLU A 248 7.72 4.39 -19.15
N GLY A 249 6.64 4.60 -18.40
CA GLY A 249 5.74 3.50 -18.10
C GLY A 249 4.51 3.89 -17.30
N ILE A 250 3.65 2.89 -17.13
CA ILE A 250 2.46 2.98 -16.31
C ILE A 250 2.82 2.50 -14.90
N GLY A 251 2.83 3.42 -13.94
CA GLY A 251 3.04 3.09 -12.54
C GLY A 251 1.87 2.29 -11.96
N SER A 252 2.13 1.45 -10.97
CA SER A 252 1.09 0.76 -10.18
C SER A 252 1.57 0.56 -8.73
N ASN A 253 0.76 -0.11 -7.92
CA ASN A 253 1.12 -0.66 -6.62
C ASN A 253 0.66 -2.10 -6.52
N THR A 254 1.36 -2.85 -5.68
CA THR A 254 1.05 -4.25 -5.38
C THR A 254 0.83 -4.46 -3.89
N GLY A 255 0.31 -5.61 -3.53
CA GLY A 255 0.27 -6.08 -2.16
C GLY A 255 0.60 -7.55 -2.19
N ALA A 256 1.48 -7.97 -1.31
CA ALA A 256 1.86 -9.36 -1.12
C ALA A 256 2.15 -9.63 0.35
N LEU A 257 2.22 -10.90 0.71
CA LEU A 257 2.55 -11.40 2.03
C LEU A 257 3.68 -12.40 1.86
N ALA A 258 4.82 -12.13 2.48
CA ALA A 258 5.93 -13.07 2.56
C ALA A 258 5.77 -13.89 3.84
N LEU A 259 5.71 -15.21 3.72
CA LEU A 259 5.79 -16.16 4.83
C LEU A 259 6.92 -17.17 4.54
N PRO A 260 7.44 -17.89 5.56
CA PRO A 260 8.50 -18.88 5.36
C PRO A 260 8.17 -20.01 4.36
N PHE A 261 6.90 -20.21 4.06
CA PHE A 261 6.39 -21.28 3.18
C PHE A 261 5.78 -20.75 1.88
N GLY A 262 5.87 -19.45 1.58
CA GLY A 262 5.41 -18.92 0.30
C GLY A 262 5.15 -17.43 0.28
N THR A 263 5.01 -16.89 -0.93
CA THR A 263 4.60 -15.50 -1.17
C THR A 263 3.19 -15.44 -1.76
N PHE A 264 2.29 -14.74 -1.09
CA PHE A 264 0.88 -14.62 -1.48
C PHE A 264 0.60 -13.21 -2.00
N THR A 265 0.01 -13.08 -3.20
CA THR A 265 -0.22 -11.78 -3.85
C THR A 265 -1.69 -11.38 -3.81
N SER A 266 -2.00 -10.14 -3.46
CA SER A 266 -3.37 -9.62 -3.34
C SER A 266 -3.84 -8.87 -4.59
N GLY A 267 -4.21 -9.64 -5.60
CA GLY A 267 -4.91 -9.16 -6.79
C GLY A 267 -4.00 -8.51 -7.83
N ILE A 268 -4.60 -8.13 -8.95
CA ILE A 268 -3.89 -7.55 -10.10
C ILE A 268 -3.37 -6.14 -9.78
N PRO A 269 -2.16 -5.74 -10.22
CA PRO A 269 -1.72 -4.35 -10.19
C PRO A 269 -2.76 -3.42 -10.82
N THR A 270 -3.23 -2.45 -10.06
CA THR A 270 -4.15 -1.42 -10.58
C THR A 270 -3.34 -0.24 -11.06
N VAL A 271 -3.55 0.19 -12.30
CA VAL A 271 -2.81 1.31 -12.89
C VAL A 271 -2.93 2.53 -11.99
N LYS A 272 -1.84 3.21 -11.61
CA LYS A 272 -1.91 4.51 -10.95
C LYS A 272 -2.04 5.58 -12.07
N PRO A 273 -3.10 6.41 -12.11
CA PRO A 273 -3.09 7.60 -12.94
C PRO A 273 -1.97 8.51 -12.40
N CYS A 274 -1.00 8.85 -13.23
CA CYS A 274 0.11 9.73 -12.85
C CYS A 274 -0.26 11.23 -12.87
N HIS A 275 -1.48 11.55 -13.32
CA HIS A 275 -1.97 12.91 -13.43
C HIS A 275 -2.95 13.17 -12.29
N GLY A 276 -2.52 13.94 -11.30
CA GLY A 276 -3.41 14.38 -10.23
C GLY A 276 -4.68 15.03 -10.80
N ILE A 277 -5.84 14.69 -10.25
CA ILE A 277 -7.09 15.40 -10.48
C ILE A 277 -7.04 16.70 -9.65
N SER A 278 -6.72 17.82 -10.30
CA SER A 278 -6.56 19.14 -9.67
C SER A 278 -7.85 19.60 -8.94
N ALA A 279 -9.02 19.26 -9.50
CA ALA A 279 -10.33 19.50 -8.90
C ALA A 279 -10.52 18.81 -7.53
N LEU A 280 -9.73 17.77 -7.24
CA LEU A 280 -9.73 17.01 -6.00
C LEU A 280 -8.54 17.35 -5.09
N GLY A 281 -7.82 18.43 -5.41
CA GLY A 281 -6.70 18.97 -4.63
C GLY A 281 -5.37 18.26 -4.83
N THR A 282 -5.32 17.21 -5.65
CA THR A 282 -4.09 16.45 -5.94
C THR A 282 -3.14 17.23 -6.86
N LYS A 283 -1.83 17.03 -6.70
CA LYS A 283 -0.79 17.73 -7.48
C LYS A 283 -0.40 16.92 -8.73
N PRO A 284 0.09 17.56 -9.79
CA PRO A 284 0.82 16.86 -10.86
C PRO A 284 1.92 15.97 -10.26
N GLY A 285 2.07 14.74 -10.76
CA GLY A 285 3.01 13.75 -10.22
C GLY A 285 2.56 13.05 -8.94
N THR A 286 1.38 13.38 -8.38
CA THR A 286 0.75 12.60 -7.30
C THR A 286 -0.43 11.81 -7.85
N SER A 287 -0.54 10.54 -7.45
CA SER A 287 -1.65 9.69 -7.87
C SER A 287 -2.92 10.03 -7.05
N PRO A 288 -4.06 10.36 -7.71
CA PRO A 288 -5.34 10.63 -7.05
C PRO A 288 -6.08 9.34 -6.66
N GLY A 289 -5.44 8.17 -6.75
CA GLY A 289 -6.06 6.85 -6.64
C GLY A 289 -5.49 5.89 -7.68
N ASN A 290 -6.12 4.74 -7.89
CA ASN A 290 -5.78 3.85 -8.99
C ASN A 290 -6.85 3.98 -10.10
N GLN A 291 -6.52 3.78 -11.38
CA GLN A 291 -7.32 3.99 -12.59
C GLN A 291 -8.41 2.92 -12.72
N TRP A 292 -9.60 3.34 -13.16
CA TRP A 292 -10.85 2.65 -12.84
C TRP A 292 -11.25 1.52 -13.79
N ASN A 293 -10.50 1.32 -14.86
CA ASN A 293 -10.82 0.35 -15.91
C ASN A 293 -9.60 -0.37 -16.51
N GLY A 294 -8.37 0.00 -16.12
CA GLY A 294 -7.13 -0.51 -16.72
C GLY A 294 -6.52 -1.69 -15.96
N ARG A 295 -6.27 -2.79 -16.68
CA ARG A 295 -5.50 -3.95 -16.21
C ARG A 295 -4.16 -3.98 -16.95
N PHE A 296 -3.07 -4.28 -16.23
CA PHE A 296 -1.80 -4.63 -16.89
C PHE A 296 -2.00 -5.85 -17.80
N PRO A 297 -1.38 -5.90 -18.99
CA PRO A 297 -1.40 -7.09 -19.84
C PRO A 297 -0.84 -8.28 -19.06
N THR A 298 -1.25 -9.50 -19.44
CA THR A 298 -0.91 -10.73 -18.72
C THR A 298 0.59 -10.92 -18.54
N TRP A 299 1.42 -10.59 -19.54
CA TRP A 299 2.88 -10.66 -19.42
C TRP A 299 3.42 -9.78 -18.29
N ALA A 300 2.86 -8.58 -18.08
CA ALA A 300 3.29 -7.65 -17.05
C ALA A 300 2.83 -8.11 -15.67
N ILE A 301 1.65 -8.72 -15.59
CA ILE A 301 1.17 -9.37 -14.35
C ILE A 301 2.08 -10.53 -13.99
N ASP A 302 2.42 -11.39 -14.95
CA ASP A 302 3.29 -12.54 -14.74
C ASP A 302 4.69 -12.10 -14.29
N SER A 303 5.27 -11.12 -14.98
CA SER A 303 6.55 -10.51 -14.60
C SER A 303 6.53 -9.93 -13.18
N LEU A 304 5.42 -9.29 -12.80
CA LEU A 304 5.27 -8.70 -11.47
C LEU A 304 5.07 -9.75 -10.38
N PHE A 305 4.31 -10.82 -10.64
CA PHE A 305 4.13 -11.93 -9.70
C PHE A 305 5.45 -12.64 -9.45
N GLN A 306 6.26 -12.85 -10.49
CA GLN A 306 7.62 -13.38 -10.37
C GLN A 306 8.51 -12.47 -9.50
N GLN A 307 8.43 -11.15 -9.68
CA GLN A 307 9.18 -10.20 -8.85
C GLN A 307 8.72 -10.18 -7.40
N LEU A 308 7.41 -10.27 -7.16
CA LEU A 308 6.86 -10.38 -5.81
C LEU A 308 7.34 -11.67 -5.14
N GLU A 309 7.27 -12.80 -5.83
CA GLU A 309 7.75 -14.10 -5.31
C GLU A 309 9.24 -14.07 -5.00
N MET A 310 10.06 -13.52 -5.90
CA MET A 310 11.50 -13.34 -5.70
C MET A 310 11.80 -12.49 -4.46
N VAL A 311 11.18 -11.30 -4.37
CA VAL A 311 11.36 -10.38 -3.23
C VAL A 311 10.86 -11.03 -1.95
N GLY A 312 9.66 -11.60 -1.95
CA GLY A 312 9.06 -12.23 -0.77
C GLY A 312 9.86 -13.43 -0.27
N THR A 313 10.41 -14.23 -1.19
CA THR A 313 11.33 -15.33 -0.86
C THR A 313 12.58 -14.80 -0.17
N TYR A 314 13.24 -13.79 -0.74
CA TYR A 314 14.42 -13.18 -0.13
C TYR A 314 14.12 -12.60 1.26
N MET A 315 13.01 -11.88 1.39
CA MET A 315 12.56 -11.31 2.67
C MET A 315 12.37 -12.43 3.70
N SER A 316 11.69 -13.51 3.34
CA SER A 316 11.45 -14.65 4.24
C SER A 316 12.72 -15.37 4.68
N GLN A 317 13.71 -15.49 3.81
CA GLN A 317 15.03 -16.05 4.15
C GLN A 317 15.78 -15.21 5.19
N LEU A 318 15.51 -13.90 5.25
CA LEU A 318 16.02 -12.98 6.27
C LEU A 318 15.11 -12.91 7.51
N GLY A 319 14.12 -13.80 7.63
CA GLY A 319 13.22 -13.90 8.79
C GLY A 319 12.01 -12.96 8.74
N TYR A 320 11.78 -12.27 7.61
CA TYR A 320 10.62 -11.40 7.45
C TYR A 320 9.36 -12.24 7.20
N ALA A 321 8.30 -12.01 7.97
CA ALA A 321 7.01 -12.66 7.80
C ALA A 321 5.86 -11.64 7.87
N GLY A 322 5.51 -11.02 6.75
CA GLY A 322 4.50 -9.96 6.76
C GLY A 322 4.13 -9.38 5.41
N ALA A 323 3.18 -8.46 5.44
CA ALA A 323 2.69 -7.78 4.25
C ALA A 323 3.72 -6.78 3.71
N PHE A 324 3.95 -6.82 2.40
CA PHE A 324 4.79 -5.89 1.67
C PHE A 324 4.15 -5.50 0.34
N GLY A 325 4.65 -4.46 -0.30
CA GLY A 325 4.24 -4.06 -1.64
C GLY A 325 5.40 -3.50 -2.43
N LEU A 326 5.40 -3.77 -3.73
CA LEU A 326 6.27 -3.16 -4.71
C LEU A 326 5.55 -2.01 -5.42
N ASP A 327 6.32 -1.02 -5.83
CA ASP A 327 5.90 0.06 -6.72
C ASP A 327 6.41 -0.19 -8.16
N PRO A 328 5.67 -0.97 -8.95
CA PRO A 328 6.01 -1.31 -10.33
C PRO A 328 5.77 -0.15 -11.31
N VAL A 329 6.55 -0.18 -12.38
CA VAL A 329 6.38 0.61 -13.60
C VAL A 329 6.36 -0.37 -14.77
N MET A 330 5.23 -0.45 -15.46
CA MET A 330 5.10 -1.24 -16.68
C MET A 330 5.58 -0.42 -17.88
N PRO A 331 6.59 -0.87 -18.64
CA PRO A 331 7.12 -0.11 -19.77
C PRO A 331 6.08 0.05 -20.89
N LEU A 332 6.08 1.21 -21.57
CA LEU A 332 5.18 1.47 -22.71
C LEU A 332 5.69 0.86 -24.03
N ASN A 333 7.01 0.74 -24.20
CA ASN A 333 7.62 0.50 -25.51
C ASN A 333 8.14 -0.94 -25.75
N GLY A 334 7.57 -1.92 -25.07
CA GLY A 334 7.46 -3.28 -25.63
C GLY A 334 8.59 -4.29 -25.42
N GLU A 335 9.84 -3.93 -25.12
CA GLU A 335 10.86 -4.91 -24.69
C GLU A 335 11.98 -4.26 -23.83
N PRO A 336 12.60 -4.99 -22.87
CA PRO A 336 12.18 -6.31 -22.42
C PRO A 336 10.80 -6.25 -21.75
N ARG A 337 9.97 -7.28 -21.95
CA ARG A 337 8.66 -7.49 -21.27
C ARG A 337 8.83 -7.75 -19.77
N GLN A 338 9.44 -6.81 -19.07
CA GLN A 338 9.69 -6.86 -17.65
C GLN A 338 9.15 -5.59 -17.00
N VAL A 339 8.37 -5.79 -15.94
CA VAL A 339 7.97 -4.68 -15.08
C VAL A 339 9.19 -4.23 -14.27
N PHE A 340 9.42 -2.93 -14.14
CA PHE A 340 10.46 -2.41 -13.26
C PHE A 340 9.87 -2.08 -11.89
N CYS A 341 10.29 -2.75 -10.83
CA CYS A 341 9.93 -2.36 -9.47
C CYS A 341 10.94 -1.36 -8.91
N SER A 342 10.48 -0.15 -8.61
CA SER A 342 11.34 0.93 -8.14
C SER A 342 11.64 0.84 -6.65
N GLU A 343 10.70 0.41 -5.83
CA GLU A 343 10.86 0.33 -4.37
C GLU A 343 10.03 -0.77 -3.74
N ILE A 344 10.42 -1.18 -2.53
CA ILE A 344 9.69 -2.05 -1.63
C ILE A 344 9.13 -1.20 -0.51
N ASN A 345 7.91 -1.52 -0.07
CA ASN A 345 7.32 -1.02 1.16
C ASN A 345 6.98 -2.24 2.00
N SER A 346 7.70 -2.48 3.09
CA SER A 346 7.55 -3.69 3.93
C SER A 346 6.48 -3.51 5.00
N ARG A 347 5.29 -3.11 4.54
CA ARG A 347 4.10 -2.84 5.36
C ARG A 347 2.83 -2.98 4.53
N ALA A 348 1.70 -3.03 5.23
CA ALA A 348 0.40 -2.84 4.60
C ALA A 348 0.33 -1.45 3.92
N GLN A 349 -0.08 -1.45 2.67
CA GLN A 349 -0.15 -0.29 1.79
C GLN A 349 -1.55 0.31 1.71
N GLY A 350 -1.63 1.42 0.98
CA GLY A 350 -2.87 2.10 0.65
C GLY A 350 -4.02 1.18 0.19
N PRO A 351 -3.84 0.45 -0.90
CA PRO A 351 -4.96 -0.30 -1.49
C PRO A 351 -5.35 -1.58 -0.77
N ASP A 352 -4.66 -1.96 0.31
CA ASP A 352 -4.79 -3.31 0.87
C ASP A 352 -6.20 -3.61 1.39
N SER A 353 -6.90 -2.64 1.99
CA SER A 353 -8.30 -2.86 2.39
C SER A 353 -9.24 -3.08 1.20
N GLN A 354 -8.97 -2.46 0.05
CA GLN A 354 -9.74 -2.72 -1.18
C GLN A 354 -9.45 -4.11 -1.74
N ARG A 355 -8.19 -4.55 -1.67
CA ARG A 355 -7.76 -5.90 -2.06
C ARG A 355 -8.37 -6.96 -1.15
N ALA A 356 -8.29 -6.77 0.16
CA ALA A 356 -8.90 -7.62 1.16
C ALA A 356 -10.41 -7.74 0.94
N PHE A 357 -11.11 -6.63 0.71
CA PHE A 357 -12.53 -6.67 0.37
C PHE A 357 -12.83 -7.52 -0.88
N ALA A 358 -12.05 -7.36 -1.95
CA ALA A 358 -12.25 -8.14 -3.18
C ALA A 358 -12.05 -9.65 -2.94
N ILE A 359 -11.03 -10.00 -2.15
CA ILE A 359 -10.74 -11.38 -1.74
C ILE A 359 -11.86 -11.95 -0.86
N ASN A 360 -12.32 -11.18 0.12
CA ASN A 360 -13.38 -11.58 1.05
C ASN A 360 -14.73 -11.75 0.34
N ALA A 361 -15.02 -10.93 -0.67
CA ALA A 361 -16.21 -11.08 -1.50
C ALA A 361 -16.23 -12.42 -2.28
N LEU A 362 -15.07 -13.04 -2.49
CA LEU A 362 -14.94 -14.39 -3.05
C LEU A 362 -14.98 -15.50 -1.99
N GLY A 363 -15.11 -15.15 -0.71
CA GLY A 363 -15.06 -16.10 0.40
C GLY A 363 -13.66 -16.66 0.68
N LEU A 364 -12.61 -15.93 0.27
CA LEU A 364 -11.21 -16.29 0.50
C LEU A 364 -10.61 -15.52 1.67
N CYS A 365 -9.49 -16.01 2.21
CA CYS A 365 -8.76 -15.32 3.26
C CYS A 365 -7.89 -14.19 2.72
N SER A 366 -7.93 -13.00 3.31
CA SER A 366 -7.05 -11.89 2.92
C SER A 366 -5.60 -12.09 3.40
N LEU A 367 -4.67 -11.27 2.90
CA LEU A 367 -3.27 -11.33 3.33
C LEU A 367 -3.13 -11.04 4.82
N GLU A 368 -3.96 -10.14 5.32
CA GLU A 368 -4.03 -9.75 6.73
C GLU A 368 -4.51 -10.89 7.61
N GLU A 369 -5.51 -11.64 7.15
CA GLU A 369 -6.01 -12.83 7.84
C GLU A 369 -4.93 -13.92 7.88
N MET A 370 -4.22 -14.14 6.78
CA MET A 370 -3.09 -15.08 6.73
C MET A 370 -1.92 -14.65 7.62
N GLN A 371 -1.53 -13.37 7.60
CA GLN A 371 -0.48 -12.85 8.49
C GLN A 371 -0.87 -13.05 9.96
N LEU A 372 -2.10 -12.73 10.33
CA LEU A 372 -2.60 -12.92 11.69
C LEU A 372 -2.57 -14.39 12.10
N ALA A 373 -3.07 -15.29 11.25
CA ALA A 373 -3.03 -16.73 11.51
C ALA A 373 -1.60 -17.23 11.76
N PHE A 374 -0.64 -16.76 10.96
CA PHE A 374 0.76 -17.16 11.08
C PHE A 374 1.32 -16.80 12.47
N TYR A 375 1.10 -15.57 12.91
CA TYR A 375 1.57 -15.11 14.23
C TYR A 375 0.79 -15.69 15.42
N LEU A 376 -0.41 -16.19 15.19
CA LEU A 376 -1.18 -16.97 16.17
C LEU A 376 -0.72 -18.44 16.23
N GLY A 377 0.30 -18.84 15.45
CA GLY A 377 0.83 -20.20 15.44
C GLY A 377 -0.07 -21.20 14.72
N ALA A 378 -0.80 -20.76 13.69
CA ALA A 378 -1.49 -21.67 12.79
C ALA A 378 -0.50 -22.61 12.09
N ASP A 379 -0.88 -23.88 11.95
CA ASP A 379 -0.09 -24.87 11.22
C ASP A 379 -0.03 -24.51 9.73
N VAL A 380 1.10 -24.82 9.07
CA VAL A 380 1.34 -24.42 7.67
C VAL A 380 0.36 -25.10 6.71
N ASP A 381 -0.10 -26.30 7.03
CA ASP A 381 -0.98 -27.12 6.18
C ASP A 381 -2.42 -26.59 6.07
N ILE A 382 -2.85 -25.73 7.01
CA ILE A 382 -4.16 -25.08 6.93
C ILE A 382 -4.15 -23.78 6.10
N PHE A 383 -2.98 -23.30 5.69
CA PHE A 383 -2.86 -22.19 4.75
C PHE A 383 -3.16 -22.65 3.33
N PRO A 384 -3.68 -21.76 2.46
CA PRO A 384 -3.73 -22.05 1.04
C PRO A 384 -2.32 -22.26 0.48
N LEU A 385 -2.20 -23.10 -0.55
CA LEU A 385 -0.97 -23.15 -1.34
C LEU A 385 -0.79 -21.82 -2.07
N ALA A 386 0.42 -21.26 -2.02
CA ALA A 386 0.72 -19.98 -2.65
C ALA A 386 0.43 -20.01 -4.16
N SER A 387 0.71 -21.13 -4.85
CA SER A 387 0.40 -21.32 -6.27
C SER A 387 -1.10 -21.19 -6.57
N ASP A 388 -1.95 -21.78 -5.73
CA ASP A 388 -3.39 -21.82 -5.92
C ASP A 388 -4.01 -20.45 -5.60
N TYR A 389 -3.57 -19.85 -4.49
CA TYR A 389 -3.98 -18.50 -4.13
C TYR A 389 -3.59 -17.50 -5.22
N ASN A 390 -2.33 -17.53 -5.67
CA ASN A 390 -1.82 -16.63 -6.71
C ASN A 390 -2.48 -16.87 -8.06
N LEU A 391 -2.85 -18.11 -8.39
CA LEU A 391 -3.64 -18.41 -9.59
C LEU A 391 -4.97 -17.65 -9.58
N ILE A 392 -5.69 -17.63 -8.45
CA ILE A 392 -6.94 -16.86 -8.34
C ILE A 392 -6.65 -15.36 -8.40
N THR A 393 -5.69 -14.87 -7.61
CA THR A 393 -5.48 -13.43 -7.47
C THR A 393 -4.85 -12.79 -8.72
N ARG A 394 -4.12 -13.56 -9.53
CA ARG A 394 -3.66 -13.17 -10.88
C ARG A 394 -4.80 -12.70 -11.80
N TRP A 395 -5.99 -13.21 -11.58
CA TRP A 395 -7.18 -12.86 -12.36
C TRP A 395 -8.15 -11.98 -11.60
N LEU A 396 -7.96 -11.78 -10.29
CA LEU A 396 -8.85 -10.99 -9.47
C LEU A 396 -8.71 -9.49 -9.74
N ARG A 397 -9.79 -8.90 -10.23
CA ARG A 397 -9.92 -7.45 -10.32
C ARG A 397 -10.22 -6.83 -8.96
N ILE A 398 -9.41 -5.86 -8.58
CA ILE A 398 -9.65 -5.06 -7.38
C ILE A 398 -10.56 -3.89 -7.76
N PRO A 399 -11.64 -3.64 -7.00
CA PRO A 399 -12.48 -2.48 -7.24
C PRO A 399 -11.65 -1.19 -7.19
N PRO A 400 -11.92 -0.21 -8.08
CA PRO A 400 -11.21 1.04 -8.02
C PRO A 400 -11.45 1.79 -6.72
N TYR A 401 -10.57 2.75 -6.45
CA TYR A 401 -10.78 3.72 -5.38
C TYR A 401 -10.19 5.08 -5.76
N LEU A 402 -10.75 6.12 -5.14
CA LEU A 402 -10.26 7.49 -5.24
C LEU A 402 -9.66 7.92 -3.91
N LYS A 403 -8.59 8.71 -3.97
CA LYS A 403 -7.91 9.33 -2.84
C LYS A 403 -8.03 10.85 -2.98
N LEU A 404 -8.85 11.48 -2.14
CA LEU A 404 -8.96 12.94 -2.13
C LEU A 404 -7.89 13.57 -1.23
N PHE A 405 -7.37 14.74 -1.61
CA PHE A 405 -6.36 15.48 -0.84
C PHE A 405 -6.83 16.93 -0.61
N PRO A 406 -7.62 17.20 0.44
CA PRO A 406 -8.01 18.57 0.74
C PRO A 406 -6.79 19.45 1.05
N ARG A 407 -6.80 20.69 0.53
CA ARG A 407 -5.71 21.68 0.71
C ARG A 407 -5.88 22.58 1.93
N LYS A 408 -7.11 22.68 2.46
CA LYS A 408 -7.45 23.32 3.74
C LYS A 408 -8.53 22.51 4.43
N ASP A 409 -8.67 22.71 5.75
CA ASP A 409 -9.81 22.19 6.49
C ASP A 409 -11.09 22.41 5.70
N GLN A 410 -11.81 21.33 5.40
CA GLN A 410 -13.03 21.38 4.63
C GLN A 410 -14.15 20.69 5.39
N VAL A 411 -15.29 21.37 5.49
CA VAL A 411 -16.52 20.71 5.91
C VAL A 411 -17.12 20.06 4.67
N VAL A 412 -17.44 18.78 4.77
CA VAL A 412 -18.11 18.03 3.71
C VAL A 412 -19.46 18.67 3.47
N LYS A 413 -19.66 19.24 2.28
CA LYS A 413 -20.86 20.02 1.96
C LYS A 413 -22.00 19.16 1.42
N SER A 414 -21.69 17.99 0.88
CA SER A 414 -22.67 17.12 0.22
C SER A 414 -22.37 15.65 0.51
N ASN A 415 -23.43 14.85 0.55
CA ASN A 415 -23.31 13.42 0.77
C ASN A 415 -22.81 12.76 -0.51
N LEU A 416 -21.59 12.24 -0.48
CA LEU A 416 -21.01 11.53 -1.62
C LEU A 416 -21.49 10.08 -1.73
N ASN A 417 -22.23 9.55 -0.75
CA ASN A 417 -22.85 8.24 -0.86
C ASN A 417 -23.94 8.26 -1.94
N GLY A 418 -23.89 7.29 -2.86
CA GLY A 418 -24.84 7.21 -3.96
C GLY A 418 -24.28 6.53 -5.19
N TYR A 419 -25.02 6.64 -6.28
CA TYR A 419 -24.65 6.15 -7.60
C TYR A 419 -24.08 7.31 -8.43
N TRP A 420 -23.03 7.04 -9.18
CA TRP A 420 -22.22 8.07 -9.83
C TRP A 420 -21.72 7.58 -11.19
N LYS A 421 -21.44 8.56 -12.05
CA LYS A 421 -20.88 8.39 -13.38
C LYS A 421 -19.60 9.23 -13.48
N PHE A 422 -18.60 8.73 -14.19
CA PHE A 422 -17.38 9.47 -14.49
C PHE A 422 -17.27 9.62 -16.00
N GLU A 423 -17.36 10.86 -16.48
CA GLU A 423 -17.27 11.22 -17.89
C GLU A 423 -16.40 12.46 -18.01
N ASP A 424 -15.49 12.47 -18.98
CA ASP A 424 -14.64 13.61 -19.34
C ASP A 424 -13.92 14.24 -18.14
N GLY A 425 -13.37 13.39 -17.26
CA GLY A 425 -12.64 13.84 -16.08
C GLY A 425 -13.52 14.33 -14.92
N SER A 426 -14.85 14.27 -15.05
CA SER A 426 -15.81 14.82 -14.08
C SER A 426 -16.65 13.72 -13.42
N LEU A 427 -16.91 13.89 -12.11
CA LEU A 427 -17.74 13.00 -11.30
C LEU A 427 -19.17 13.57 -11.19
N THR A 428 -20.18 12.88 -11.71
CA THR A 428 -21.59 13.31 -11.64
C THR A 428 -22.45 12.28 -10.94
N LYS A 429 -23.43 12.74 -10.14
CA LYS A 429 -24.38 11.86 -9.48
C LYS A 429 -25.33 11.29 -10.53
N ALA A 430 -25.55 9.99 -10.50
CA ALA A 430 -26.36 9.27 -11.48
C ALA A 430 -27.47 8.48 -10.78
N GLU A 431 -28.51 8.15 -11.53
CA GLU A 431 -29.43 7.09 -11.13
C GLU A 431 -28.73 5.74 -11.22
N LYS A 432 -29.18 4.75 -10.42
CA LYS A 432 -28.55 3.42 -10.33
C LYS A 432 -28.35 2.76 -11.70
N ALA A 433 -29.34 2.86 -12.58
CA ALA A 433 -29.31 2.25 -13.91
C ALA A 433 -28.28 2.88 -14.87
N ASN A 434 -27.87 4.12 -14.60
CA ASN A 434 -26.97 4.90 -15.44
C ASN A 434 -25.59 5.14 -14.79
N ALA A 435 -25.36 4.51 -13.65
CA ALA A 435 -24.15 4.71 -12.87
C ALA A 435 -23.06 3.73 -13.28
N VAL A 436 -21.83 4.26 -13.32
CA VAL A 436 -20.63 3.47 -13.57
C VAL A 436 -20.07 2.94 -12.25
N PHE A 437 -20.36 3.61 -11.13
CA PHE A 437 -19.97 3.15 -9.79
C PHE A 437 -20.92 3.61 -8.68
N ARG A 438 -20.91 2.86 -7.57
CA ARG A 438 -21.56 3.23 -6.30
C ARG A 438 -20.54 3.59 -5.23
N ILE A 439 -20.71 4.75 -4.61
CA ILE A 439 -19.92 5.21 -3.46
C ILE A 439 -20.67 4.88 -2.17
N THR A 440 -19.97 4.28 -1.21
CA THR A 440 -20.48 4.01 0.15
C THR A 440 -19.44 4.31 1.22
N GLY A 441 -19.88 4.68 2.42
CA GLY A 441 -18.99 5.01 3.54
C GLY A 441 -18.29 6.38 3.40
N ALA A 442 -18.73 7.22 2.46
CA ALA A 442 -18.17 8.55 2.31
C ALA A 442 -18.60 9.46 3.49
N PRO A 443 -17.74 10.42 3.88
CA PRO A 443 -18.03 11.43 4.88
C PRO A 443 -19.38 12.08 4.64
N ARG A 444 -20.10 12.31 5.74
CA ARG A 444 -21.44 12.88 5.70
C ARG A 444 -21.38 14.40 5.62
N PRO A 445 -22.42 15.05 5.05
CA PRO A 445 -22.56 16.50 5.16
C PRO A 445 -22.35 16.97 6.60
N GLY A 446 -21.55 18.02 6.79
CA GLY A 446 -21.21 18.56 8.11
C GLY A 446 -19.96 17.96 8.76
N GLN A 447 -19.44 16.83 8.27
CA GLN A 447 -18.17 16.29 8.77
C GLN A 447 -17.01 17.20 8.39
N LYS A 448 -16.22 17.64 9.37
CA LYS A 448 -15.01 18.42 9.14
C LYS A 448 -13.84 17.48 8.82
N ILE A 449 -13.19 17.72 7.68
CA ILE A 449 -11.93 17.09 7.27
C ILE A 449 -10.82 18.12 7.52
N THR A 450 -9.88 17.82 8.40
CA THR A 450 -8.87 18.79 8.90
C THR A 450 -7.51 18.54 8.26
N VAL A 451 -6.95 19.52 7.54
CA VAL A 451 -5.80 19.37 6.61
C VAL A 451 -4.44 19.09 7.25
N THR A 452 -4.37 19.19 8.56
CA THR A 452 -3.13 18.93 9.31
C THR A 452 -2.94 17.46 9.70
N SER A 453 -3.94 16.59 9.49
CA SER A 453 -3.83 15.15 9.81
C SER A 453 -3.28 14.31 8.63
N PRO A 454 -2.43 13.30 8.87
CA PRO A 454 -2.16 12.25 7.87
C PRO A 454 -3.42 11.45 7.43
N ASP A 455 -4.59 11.71 8.03
CA ASP A 455 -5.93 11.20 7.66
C ASP A 455 -6.67 12.03 6.60
N ASN A 456 -6.02 12.99 5.95
CA ASN A 456 -6.61 13.79 4.86
C ASN A 456 -6.78 13.04 3.54
N PHE A 457 -7.28 11.82 3.62
CA PHE A 457 -7.65 11.01 2.48
C PHE A 457 -9.11 10.62 2.63
N LEU A 458 -9.97 11.16 1.77
CA LEU A 458 -11.23 10.49 1.53
C LEU A 458 -10.94 9.33 0.56
N TYR A 459 -10.94 8.10 1.09
CA TYR A 459 -11.03 6.89 0.29
C TYR A 459 -12.48 6.72 -0.14
N ILE A 460 -12.75 7.02 -1.41
CA ILE A 460 -14.02 6.66 -2.01
C ILE A 460 -13.88 5.25 -2.56
N LYS A 461 -14.57 4.31 -1.92
CA LYS A 461 -14.66 2.91 -2.38
C LYS A 461 -15.82 2.77 -3.36
N PHE A 462 -15.56 2.10 -4.48
CA PHE A 462 -16.59 1.78 -5.48
C PHE A 462 -17.04 0.33 -5.31
N LEU A 463 -18.31 0.08 -4.98
CA LEU A 463 -18.83 -1.26 -4.66
C LEU A 463 -19.54 -1.98 -5.81
N ASP A 464 -20.20 -1.23 -6.69
CA ASP A 464 -20.98 -1.79 -7.81
C ASP A 464 -20.46 -1.14 -9.10
N THR A 465 -19.68 -1.85 -9.91
CA THR A 465 -19.14 -1.31 -11.18
C THR A 465 -19.49 -2.20 -12.35
N GLU A 466 -20.23 -1.67 -13.33
CA GLU A 466 -20.33 -2.25 -14.67
C GLU A 466 -19.32 -1.52 -15.56
N PHE A 467 -18.07 -1.98 -15.59
CA PHE A 467 -17.10 -1.48 -16.57
C PHE A 467 -17.27 -2.26 -17.88
N LYS A 468 -17.85 -1.61 -18.90
CA LYS A 468 -17.70 -2.08 -20.29
C LYS A 468 -16.24 -1.89 -20.70
N ILE A 469 -15.57 -3.01 -20.97
CA ILE A 469 -14.16 -3.04 -21.36
C ILE A 469 -14.07 -3.16 -22.88
N PHE A 470 -13.18 -2.37 -23.48
CA PHE A 470 -12.62 -2.66 -24.79
C PHE A 470 -11.82 -3.97 -24.67
N THR A 471 -12.46 -5.08 -25.03
CA THR A 471 -12.04 -6.46 -24.72
C THR A 471 -11.33 -7.17 -25.86
N ASP A 472 -10.93 -6.44 -26.91
CA ASP A 472 -10.18 -7.11 -27.97
C ASP A 472 -8.75 -7.31 -27.48
N ASP A 473 -8.28 -8.57 -27.48
CA ASP A 473 -6.91 -9.05 -27.23
C ASP A 473 -5.83 -8.43 -28.15
N LYS A 474 -6.15 -7.33 -28.84
CA LYS A 474 -5.14 -6.45 -29.39
C LYS A 474 -4.43 -5.85 -28.18
N GLU A 475 -3.09 -5.93 -28.19
CA GLU A 475 -2.25 -5.14 -27.28
C GLU A 475 -2.92 -3.79 -27.03
N PRO A 476 -2.91 -3.23 -25.81
CA PRO A 476 -3.42 -1.88 -25.61
C PRO A 476 -2.56 -0.96 -26.48
N GLY A 477 -2.95 -0.80 -27.75
CA GLY A 477 -2.57 0.30 -28.58
C GLY A 477 -3.09 1.44 -27.77
N LEU A 478 -2.17 2.14 -27.09
CA LEU A 478 -2.44 3.41 -26.48
C LEU A 478 -3.32 4.13 -27.48
N THR A 479 -4.60 4.31 -27.11
CA THR A 479 -5.52 4.94 -28.04
C THR A 479 -4.89 6.28 -28.39
N PRO A 480 -5.08 6.81 -29.60
CA PRO A 480 -4.64 8.15 -29.93
C PRO A 480 -5.01 9.15 -28.84
N GLN A 481 -6.10 8.96 -28.09
CA GLN A 481 -6.45 9.71 -26.87
C GLN A 481 -5.57 9.49 -25.64
N ALA A 482 -5.07 8.28 -25.35
CA ALA A 482 -4.08 8.06 -24.30
C ALA A 482 -2.72 8.68 -24.67
N LEU A 483 -2.37 8.66 -25.97
CA LEU A 483 -1.21 9.37 -26.54
C LEU A 483 -1.44 10.89 -26.62
N GLU A 484 -2.65 11.37 -26.86
CA GLU A 484 -3.04 12.78 -26.92
C GLU A 484 -3.08 13.38 -25.51
N ILE A 485 -3.48 12.62 -24.48
CA ILE A 485 -3.35 13.04 -23.07
C ILE A 485 -1.87 13.11 -22.66
N VAL A 486 -1.00 12.24 -23.20
CA VAL A 486 0.45 12.33 -23.00
C VAL A 486 1.05 13.51 -23.77
N ASN A 487 0.60 13.78 -25.01
CA ASN A 487 1.13 14.83 -25.88
C ASN A 487 0.61 16.24 -25.54
N HIS A 488 -0.64 16.40 -25.08
CA HIS A 488 -1.17 17.70 -24.60
C HIS A 488 -0.50 18.18 -23.31
N VAL A 489 0.21 17.30 -22.60
CA VAL A 489 0.96 17.63 -21.38
C VAL A 489 2.39 18.10 -21.68
N TYR A 490 2.90 17.89 -22.90
CA TYR A 490 4.24 18.32 -23.31
C TYR A 490 4.27 19.55 -24.25
N GLU A 491 3.12 20.12 -24.62
CA GLU A 491 3.05 21.39 -25.36
C GLU A 491 2.91 22.64 -24.45
N ILE A 492 3.02 22.49 -23.13
CA ILE A 492 3.12 23.61 -22.17
C ILE A 492 4.37 23.45 -21.28
N ILE A 493 5.54 23.45 -21.92
CA ILE A 493 6.84 23.84 -21.32
C ILE A 493 7.54 24.78 -22.28
#